data_AF-A0A256HYP6-F1
#
_entry.id   AF-A0A256HYP6-F1
#
_cell.length_a   1.000
_cell.length_b   1.000
_cell.length_c   1.000
_cell.angle_alpha   90.00
_cell.angle_beta   90.00
_cell.angle_gamma   90.00
#
_symmetry.space_group_name_H-M   'P 1'
#
loop_
_entity.id
_entity.type
_entity.pdbx_description
1 polymer ?
#
loop_
_entity_poly.entity_id
_entity_poly.type
_entity_poly.pdbx_seq_one_letter_code
_entity_poly.pdbx_strand_id
1 'polypeptide(L)' 'ESAGVPHSNSVAAGFSTSVKTVHPGSVVLDTAEELESDFIVVPREPVSGDPGEVLGKAAEYVLLYASQPVLSV' A
#
# COMPACT_ATOMS: atom_id res chain seq x y z
N GLU A 1 -3.85 15.86 12.67
CA GLU A 1 -4.84 15.63 13.74
C GLU A 1 -5.95 14.74 13.20
N SER A 2 -6.38 13.71 13.95
CA SER A 2 -7.45 12.81 13.52
C SER A 2 -8.81 13.48 13.73
N ALA A 3 -9.68 13.43 12.73
CA ALA A 3 -11.04 13.98 12.76
C ALA A 3 -12.01 13.20 13.69
N GLY A 4 -11.50 12.53 14.72
CA GLY A 4 -12.29 11.66 15.62
C GLY A 4 -12.62 10.29 15.04
N VAL A 5 -11.92 9.87 13.98
CA VAL A 5 -12.15 8.57 13.33
C VAL A 5 -11.26 7.50 13.97
N PRO A 6 -11.81 6.36 14.40
CA PRO A 6 -11.02 5.24 14.90
C PRO A 6 -10.16 4.69 13.78
N HIS A 7 -8.88 4.48 14.07
CA HIS A 7 -7.92 3.89 13.14
C HIS A 7 -7.06 2.87 13.87
N SER A 8 -6.60 1.87 13.13
CA SER A 8 -5.64 0.87 13.57
C SER A 8 -4.46 0.87 12.61
N ASN A 9 -3.28 0.51 13.11
CA ASN A 9 -2.08 0.37 12.30
C ASN A 9 -1.70 -1.11 12.26
N SER A 10 -1.40 -1.61 11.06
CA SER A 10 -0.80 -2.92 10.87
C SER A 10 0.64 -2.75 10.39
N VAL A 11 1.54 -3.61 10.88
CA VAL A 11 2.95 -3.65 10.47
C VAL A 11 3.29 -5.08 10.11
N ALA A 12 3.70 -5.28 8.86
CA ALA A 12 4.18 -6.57 8.38
C ALA A 12 5.57 -6.40 7.73
N ALA A 13 6.40 -7.44 7.84
CA ALA A 13 7.69 -7.51 7.12
C ALA A 13 7.43 -7.84 5.64
N GLY A 14 6.93 -6.87 4.89
CA GLY A 14 6.41 -7.04 3.53
C GLY A 14 7.40 -6.81 2.40
N PHE A 15 8.65 -6.46 2.70
CA PHE A 15 9.65 -6.16 1.68
C PHE A 15 10.91 -6.97 1.90
N SER A 16 11.26 -7.79 0.92
CA SER A 16 12.55 -8.48 0.86
C SER A 16 13.28 -8.07 -0.41
N THR A 17 14.54 -7.66 -0.28
CA THR A 17 15.44 -7.45 -1.42
C THR A 17 16.01 -8.77 -1.97
N SER A 18 15.83 -9.88 -1.25
CA SER A 18 16.32 -11.21 -1.62
C SER A 18 15.21 -12.14 -2.10
N VAL A 19 13.97 -11.94 -1.65
CA VAL A 19 12.82 -12.80 -1.97
C VAL A 19 11.79 -12.03 -2.77
N LYS A 20 11.73 -12.31 -4.08
CA LYS A 20 10.87 -11.58 -5.04
C LYS A 20 9.37 -11.67 -4.76
N THR A 21 8.92 -12.71 -4.06
CA THR A 21 7.50 -12.89 -3.69
C THR A 21 7.10 -12.03 -2.50
N VAL A 22 8.05 -11.41 -1.81
CA VAL A 22 7.80 -10.54 -0.65
C VAL A 22 7.89 -9.09 -1.11
N HIS A 23 6.81 -8.65 -1.77
CA HIS A 23 6.65 -7.30 -2.31
C HIS A 23 5.71 -6.48 -1.42
N PRO A 24 6.04 -5.21 -1.09
CA PRO A 24 5.23 -4.38 -0.20
C PRO A 24 3.82 -4.12 -0.76
N GLY A 25 3.68 -4.11 -2.09
CA GLY A 25 2.36 -4.08 -2.72
C GLY A 25 1.50 -5.30 -2.40
N SER A 26 2.07 -6.50 -2.31
CA SER A 26 1.32 -7.72 -1.97
C SER A 26 0.72 -7.63 -0.57
N VAL A 27 1.48 -7.12 0.41
CA VAL A 27 0.96 -6.93 1.78
C VAL A 27 -0.24 -5.98 1.81
N VAL A 28 -0.23 -4.92 1.01
CA VAL A 28 -1.37 -3.99 0.92
C VAL A 28 -2.59 -4.71 0.35
N LEU A 29 -2.41 -5.52 -0.70
CA LEU A 29 -3.50 -6.26 -1.34
C LEU A 29 -4.07 -7.35 -0.40
N ASP A 30 -3.20 -8.13 0.24
CA ASP A 30 -3.59 -9.18 1.19
C ASP A 30 -4.38 -8.56 2.35
N THR A 31 -3.90 -7.44 2.90
CA THR A 31 -4.60 -6.72 3.98
C THR A 31 -5.95 -6.17 3.51
N ALA A 32 -6.03 -5.63 2.29
CA ALA A 32 -7.27 -5.09 1.76
C ALA A 32 -8.34 -6.20 1.59
N GLU A 33 -7.91 -7.39 1.18
CA GLU A 33 -8.78 -8.56 1.04
C GLU A 33 -9.20 -9.13 2.41
N GLU A 34 -8.26 -9.29 3.35
CA GLU A 34 -8.54 -9.75 4.72
C GLU A 34 -9.52 -8.85 5.48
N LEU A 35 -9.48 -7.55 5.23
CA LEU A 35 -10.36 -6.55 5.86
C LEU A 35 -11.64 -6.30 5.07
N GLU A 36 -11.81 -6.91 3.91
CA GLU A 36 -12.92 -6.64 2.99
C GLU A 36 -13.05 -5.14 2.67
N SER A 37 -11.92 -4.48 2.40
CA SER A 37 -11.86 -3.03 2.18
C SER A 37 -12.71 -2.60 0.98
N ASP A 38 -13.47 -1.51 1.13
CA ASP A 38 -14.27 -0.96 0.03
C ASP A 38 -13.41 -0.27 -1.06
N PHE A 39 -12.27 0.31 -0.66
CA PHE A 39 -11.32 0.96 -1.56
C PHE A 39 -9.93 1.10 -0.92
N ILE A 40 -8.91 1.31 -1.75
CA ILE A 40 -7.52 1.52 -1.34
C ILE A 40 -7.09 2.94 -1.71
N VAL A 41 -6.38 3.63 -0.82
CA VAL A 41 -5.78 4.95 -1.08
C VAL A 41 -4.27 4.83 -1.17
N VAL A 42 -3.68 5.32 -2.26
CA VAL A 42 -2.23 5.35 -2.48
C VAL A 42 -1.75 6.73 -2.92
N PRO A 43 -0.55 7.17 -2.54
CA PRO A 43 0.01 8.42 -3.02
C PRO A 43 0.41 8.31 -4.51
N ARG A 44 0.26 9.40 -5.28
CA ARG A 44 0.74 9.51 -6.68
C ARG A 44 2.24 9.68 -6.80
N GLU A 45 2.84 10.39 -5.86
CA GLU A 45 4.25 10.76 -5.88
C GLU A 45 4.93 10.26 -4.59
N PRO A 46 6.24 9.96 -4.65
CA PRO A 46 7.02 9.69 -3.43
C PRO A 46 6.88 10.86 -2.47
N VAL A 47 6.53 10.58 -1.21
CA VAL A 47 6.28 11.62 -0.20
C VAL A 47 7.56 12.43 0.06
N SER A 48 8.74 11.82 -0.16
CA SER A 48 10.05 12.45 -0.05
C SER A 48 10.58 13.08 -1.35
N GLY A 49 9.93 12.83 -2.49
CA GLY A 49 10.45 13.19 -3.82
C GLY A 49 11.62 12.32 -4.33
N ASP A 50 12.08 11.33 -3.54
CA ASP A 50 13.12 10.39 -3.97
C ASP A 50 12.53 9.28 -4.85
N PRO A 51 12.96 9.13 -6.12
CA PRO A 51 12.51 8.06 -7.01
C PRO A 51 12.83 6.64 -6.50
N GLY A 52 13.76 6.51 -5.53
CA GLY A 52 14.10 5.26 -4.88
C GLY A 52 13.14 4.83 -3.76
N GLU A 53 12.18 5.67 -3.38
CA GLU A 53 11.29 5.40 -2.26
C GLU A 53 10.37 4.20 -2.55
N VAL A 54 10.48 3.18 -1.69
CA VAL A 54 9.76 1.90 -1.78
C VAL A 54 8.24 2.10 -1.84
N LEU A 55 7.75 3.22 -1.31
CA LEU A 55 6.34 3.60 -1.34
C LEU A 55 5.80 3.76 -2.77
N GLY A 56 6.61 4.32 -3.69
CA GLY A 56 6.24 4.45 -5.10
C GLY A 56 6.06 3.09 -5.78
N LYS A 57 6.97 2.15 -5.51
CA LYS A 57 6.88 0.78 -6.07
C LYS A 57 5.70 -0.01 -5.50
N ALA A 58 5.38 0.17 -4.23
CA ALA A 58 4.21 -0.44 -3.62
C ALA A 58 2.92 0.12 -4.24
N ALA A 59 2.82 1.45 -4.40
CA ALA A 59 1.66 2.11 -5.00
C ALA A 59 1.43 1.67 -6.46
N GLU A 60 2.49 1.61 -7.28
CA GLU A 60 2.41 1.11 -8.66
C GLU A 60 1.89 -0.34 -8.71
N TYR A 61 2.41 -1.22 -7.87
CA TYR A 61 1.98 -2.61 -7.83
C TYR A 61 0.51 -2.74 -7.41
N VAL A 62 0.06 -1.96 -6.44
CA VAL A 62 -1.35 -1.92 -6.02
C VAL A 62 -2.25 -1.44 -7.15
N LEU A 63 -1.86 -0.39 -7.87
CA LEU A 63 -2.64 0.13 -9.01
C LEU A 63 -2.83 -0.90 -10.12
N LEU A 64 -1.85 -1.79 -10.32
CA LEU A 64 -1.91 -2.82 -11.36
C LEU A 64 -2.74 -4.04 -10.98
N TYR A 65 -2.80 -4.38 -9.68
CA TYR A 65 -3.30 -5.68 -9.23
C TYR A 65 -4.43 -5.62 -8.19
N ALA A 66 -4.85 -4.44 -7.75
CA ALA A 66 -5.97 -4.34 -6.80
C ALA A 66 -7.29 -4.83 -7.40
N SER A 67 -7.99 -5.66 -6.65
CA SER A 67 -9.37 -6.06 -6.92
C SER A 67 -10.37 -4.99 -6.50
N GLN A 68 -10.04 -4.23 -5.45
CA GLN A 68 -10.81 -3.11 -4.94
C GLN A 68 -10.54 -1.82 -5.74
N PRO A 69 -11.49 -0.87 -5.80
CA PRO A 69 -11.25 0.47 -6.34
C PRO A 69 -10.05 1.15 -5.69
N VAL A 70 -9.22 1.83 -6.49
CA VAL A 70 -8.03 2.55 -6.00
C VAL A 70 -8.18 4.05 -6.23
N LEU A 71 -7.99 4.83 -5.17
CA LEU A 71 -7.89 6.29 -5.20
C LEU A 71 -6.41 6.70 -5.09
N SER A 72 -5.91 7.36 -6.13
CA SER A 72 -4.52 7.84 -6.17
C SER A 72 -4.45 9.35 -5.94
N VAL A 73 -3.85 9.76 -4.81
CA VAL A 73 -3.83 11.14 -4.27
C VAL A 73 -2.47 11.83 -4.36
#